data_AF-A0A9W7L1I0-F1
#
_entry.id   AF-A0A9W7L1I0-F1
#
_cell.length_a   1.000
_cell.length_b   1.000
_cell.length_c   1.000
_cell.angle_alpha   90.00
_cell.angle_beta   90.00
_cell.angle_gamma   90.00
#
_symmetry.space_group_name_H-M   'P 1'
#
loop_
_entity.id
_entity.type
_entity.pdbx_description
1 polymer ?
#
loop_
_entity_poly.entity_id
_entity_poly.type
_entity_poly.pdbx_seq_one_letter_code
_entity_poly.pdbx_strand_id
1 'polypeptide(L)'
;MNTLTGFKSLPKNPLISHCHTLSADVILLVYLDQKKHKGVYWQGYPGAQEKQGTDSVISRSPLALSVTSELGTDQDKRLGYVSGGVVTWGLPEEGGGEEDDGRVYVYRTGAGEEVGKGGEEGGEIWALRRLVHEVRERGLWKGSSSVKFAHYNGTLGPTTLHVLSVSTSSWSSGYSYDVVGWGYNPRLKIAPTTIDLKSQLDHNHLEREAANLNLRLMRWRVAPGLDLEGLGEVKCLLLGAGTLGCYLSRILVGWGVRNITFLDSGRVAASNPVRQCLYTRQDGREGNWKASVAAERLTEICGDVKARGVKACIPMPGHTMGDKEVEDARTVEEEIKRADVVFMLTDSRESRWMPTVVGRREGKTVINIALGFSSWLVCRHGSTSDSLGCYFCTDVVAPSNSEGDRTLDQQCTVTRPGLAGIAAGMGAEVMVAGLFGGGGAMGQPPHTIRGDLGGWSLRCFSCERVGYCTGCGDSVVRRWEEGGVEFMREVAEDGTGELLEEISGLKDVKRKVDEGGWGGDDDEEDDW
;
A
#
# COMPACT_ATOMS: atom_id res chain seq x y z
N MET A 1 -28.43 -12.00 -0.95
CA MET A 1 -28.28 -12.94 -2.09
C MET A 1 -26.86 -13.46 -2.12
N ASN A 2 -26.66 -14.75 -2.36
CA ASN A 2 -25.32 -15.35 -2.35
C ASN A 2 -24.58 -15.26 -3.69
N THR A 3 -25.29 -14.97 -4.79
CA THR A 3 -24.70 -14.80 -6.13
C THR A 3 -25.18 -13.52 -6.81
N LEU A 4 -24.31 -12.91 -7.61
CA LEU A 4 -24.67 -11.74 -8.41
C LEU A 4 -25.75 -12.08 -9.44
N THR A 5 -25.66 -13.27 -10.04
CA THR A 5 -26.66 -13.75 -11.00
C THR A 5 -28.03 -13.87 -10.33
N GLY A 6 -28.08 -14.45 -9.12
CA GLY A 6 -29.32 -14.51 -8.34
C GLY A 6 -29.86 -13.12 -8.00
N PHE A 7 -29.00 -12.17 -7.62
CA PHE A 7 -29.43 -10.79 -7.41
C PHE A 7 -30.03 -10.18 -8.69
N LYS A 8 -29.42 -10.40 -9.86
CA LYS A 8 -29.89 -9.84 -11.14
C LYS A 8 -31.19 -10.49 -11.62
N SER A 9 -31.33 -11.80 -11.52
CA SER A 9 -32.50 -12.54 -12.02
C SER A 9 -33.75 -12.40 -11.15
N LEU A 10 -33.61 -11.87 -9.93
CA LEU A 10 -34.73 -11.78 -9.00
C LEU A 10 -35.82 -10.82 -9.51
N PRO A 11 -37.09 -11.23 -9.57
CA PRO A 11 -38.17 -10.40 -10.11
C PRO A 11 -38.52 -9.27 -9.11
N LYS A 12 -38.02 -8.06 -9.39
CA LYS A 12 -38.06 -6.92 -8.46
C LYS A 12 -39.46 -6.37 -8.22
N ASN A 13 -40.27 -6.28 -9.27
CA ASN A 13 -41.65 -5.77 -9.15
C ASN A 13 -42.55 -6.73 -8.35
N PRO A 14 -42.60 -8.05 -8.63
CA PRO A 14 -43.33 -8.99 -7.78
C PRO A 14 -42.86 -8.99 -6.32
N LEU A 15 -41.56 -8.82 -6.09
CA LEU A 15 -41.01 -8.81 -4.73
C LEU A 15 -41.48 -7.59 -3.92
N ILE A 16 -41.38 -6.37 -4.48
CA ILE A 16 -41.82 -5.18 -3.77
C ILE A 16 -43.33 -5.21 -3.54
N SER A 17 -44.11 -5.75 -4.48
CA SER A 17 -45.55 -6.01 -4.30
C SER A 17 -45.83 -6.96 -3.15
N HIS A 18 -45.07 -8.05 -3.04
CA HIS A 18 -45.22 -8.97 -1.91
C HIS A 18 -44.87 -8.30 -0.57
N CYS A 19 -43.80 -7.51 -0.52
CA CYS A 19 -43.46 -6.73 0.68
C CYS A 19 -44.55 -5.72 1.08
N HIS A 20 -45.22 -5.09 0.10
CA HIS A 20 -46.38 -4.23 0.36
C HIS A 20 -47.54 -5.01 0.99
N THR A 21 -47.86 -6.21 0.50
CA THR A 21 -48.91 -7.07 1.11
C THR A 21 -48.58 -7.49 2.55
N LEU A 22 -47.29 -7.64 2.87
CA LEU A 22 -46.82 -7.95 4.21
C LEU A 22 -46.70 -6.73 5.12
N SER A 23 -47.07 -5.54 4.65
CA SER A 23 -46.95 -4.31 5.44
C SER A 23 -45.50 -4.02 5.89
N ALA A 24 -44.51 -4.35 5.04
CA ALA A 24 -43.11 -4.06 5.32
C ALA A 24 -42.79 -2.57 5.09
N ASP A 25 -42.05 -1.97 6.02
CA ASP A 25 -41.67 -0.54 5.96
C ASP A 25 -40.53 -0.29 4.97
N VAL A 26 -39.57 -1.21 4.92
CA VAL A 26 -38.40 -1.12 4.04
C VAL A 26 -38.02 -2.51 3.55
N ILE A 27 -37.53 -2.56 2.31
CA ILE A 27 -36.86 -3.73 1.76
C ILE A 27 -35.43 -3.33 1.36
N LEU A 28 -34.46 -4.14 1.77
CA LEU A 28 -33.06 -3.98 1.35
C LEU A 28 -32.58 -5.27 0.67
N LEU A 29 -32.33 -5.18 -0.63
CA LEU A 29 -31.68 -6.24 -1.37
C LEU A 29 -30.17 -6.02 -1.33
N VAL A 30 -29.41 -7.04 -0.92
CA VAL A 30 -27.95 -6.97 -0.88
C VAL A 30 -27.33 -8.20 -1.55
N TYR A 31 -26.30 -7.95 -2.33
CA TYR A 31 -25.29 -8.91 -2.73
C TYR A 31 -23.92 -8.36 -2.37
N LEU A 32 -23.08 -9.18 -1.73
CA LEU A 32 -21.72 -8.82 -1.38
C LEU A 32 -20.76 -9.92 -1.85
N ASP A 33 -19.77 -9.55 -2.65
CA ASP A 33 -18.62 -10.38 -2.97
C ASP A 33 -17.56 -10.16 -1.89
N GLN A 34 -17.51 -11.08 -0.92
CA GLN A 34 -16.57 -11.01 0.20
C GLN A 34 -15.11 -11.04 -0.26
N LYS A 35 -14.78 -11.71 -1.38
CA LYS A 35 -13.39 -11.80 -1.87
C LYS A 35 -12.95 -10.51 -2.52
N LYS A 36 -13.86 -9.82 -3.21
CA LYS A 36 -13.57 -8.55 -3.89
C LYS A 36 -13.85 -7.32 -3.02
N HIS A 37 -14.47 -7.50 -1.85
CA HIS A 37 -14.99 -6.41 -1.01
C HIS A 37 -15.90 -5.45 -1.79
N LYS A 38 -16.65 -5.99 -2.77
CA LYS A 38 -17.56 -5.22 -3.63
C LYS A 38 -18.97 -5.73 -3.46
N GLY A 39 -19.92 -4.81 -3.46
CA GLY A 39 -21.32 -5.14 -3.28
C GLY A 39 -22.23 -4.41 -4.22
N VAL A 40 -23.45 -4.91 -4.33
CA VAL A 40 -24.57 -4.22 -4.94
C VAL A 40 -25.73 -4.29 -3.95
N TYR A 41 -26.33 -3.15 -3.67
CA TYR A 41 -27.54 -3.08 -2.86
C TYR A 41 -28.63 -2.29 -3.56
N TRP A 42 -29.88 -2.56 -3.19
CA TRP A 42 -31.02 -1.77 -3.64
C TRP A 42 -32.05 -1.68 -2.53
N GLN A 43 -32.28 -0.47 -2.06
CA GLN A 43 -33.30 -0.15 -1.09
C GLN A 43 -34.63 0.12 -1.78
N GLY A 44 -35.73 -0.28 -1.17
CA GLY A 44 -37.08 0.08 -1.59
C GLY A 44 -37.99 0.33 -0.39
N TYR A 45 -39.00 1.17 -0.61
CA TYR A 45 -40.03 1.55 0.35
C TYR A 45 -41.39 1.21 -0.27
N PRO A 46 -41.97 0.03 0.05
CA PRO A 46 -43.17 -0.45 -0.65
C PRO A 46 -44.37 0.51 -0.51
N GLY A 47 -44.72 1.21 -1.60
CA GLY A 47 -45.82 2.17 -1.62
C GLY A 47 -46.77 1.89 -2.78
N ALA A 48 -48.06 2.20 -2.59
CA ALA A 48 -49.06 2.09 -3.64
C ALA A 48 -49.14 3.39 -4.45
N GLN A 49 -49.25 3.28 -5.77
CA GLN A 49 -49.50 4.38 -6.69
C GLN A 49 -50.72 4.07 -7.55
N GLU A 50 -51.71 4.94 -7.55
CA GLU A 50 -52.94 4.76 -8.32
C GLU A 50 -52.68 4.86 -9.83
N LYS A 51 -53.34 3.99 -10.63
CA LYS A 51 -53.15 3.92 -12.10
C LYS A 51 -53.88 5.01 -12.88
N GLN A 52 -55.01 5.49 -12.37
CA GLN A 52 -55.78 6.57 -12.98
C GLN A 52 -55.51 7.85 -12.20
N GLY A 53 -54.93 8.85 -12.88
CA GLY A 53 -54.39 10.07 -12.30
C GLY A 53 -55.42 11.02 -11.71
N THR A 54 -56.07 10.62 -10.62
CA THR A 54 -56.41 11.59 -9.58
C THR A 54 -55.20 11.68 -8.66
N ASP A 55 -54.25 12.56 -8.98
CA ASP A 55 -53.51 13.21 -7.92
C ASP A 55 -54.58 13.87 -7.06
N SER A 56 -54.99 13.17 -6.00
CA SER A 56 -55.85 13.73 -4.96
C SER A 56 -55.21 15.05 -4.59
N VAL A 57 -55.93 16.15 -4.76
CA VAL A 57 -55.39 17.50 -4.58
C VAL A 57 -54.80 17.59 -3.17
N ILE A 58 -53.47 17.46 -3.07
CA ILE A 58 -52.75 17.57 -1.81
C ILE A 58 -52.68 19.07 -1.51
N SER A 59 -53.63 19.58 -0.73
CA SER A 59 -53.46 20.91 -0.14
C SER A 59 -52.54 20.78 1.06
N ARG A 60 -51.37 21.44 1.00
CA ARG A 60 -50.50 21.64 2.15
C ARG A 60 -50.96 22.90 2.87
N SER A 61 -51.59 22.76 4.03
CA SER A 61 -51.85 23.89 4.92
C SER A 61 -50.93 23.80 6.14
N PRO A 62 -50.07 24.81 6.38
CA PRO A 62 -49.45 24.96 7.69
C PRO A 62 -50.55 25.35 8.67
N LEU A 63 -51.04 24.39 9.46
CA LEU A 63 -51.91 24.70 10.59
C LEU A 63 -51.02 25.30 11.69
N ALA A 64 -51.12 26.62 11.87
CA ALA A 64 -50.65 27.26 13.10
C ALA A 64 -51.52 26.73 14.24
N LEU A 65 -50.94 25.93 15.13
CA LEU A 65 -51.64 25.33 16.26
C LEU A 65 -52.07 26.43 17.26
N SER A 66 -53.37 26.63 17.41
CA SER A 66 -53.98 26.99 18.69
C SER A 66 -54.50 25.74 19.44
N VAL A 67 -54.15 24.52 19.00
CA VAL A 67 -54.49 23.26 19.69
C VAL A 67 -53.40 22.92 20.72
N THR A 68 -53.14 23.83 21.65
CA THR A 68 -52.30 23.58 22.82
C THR A 68 -53.15 23.71 24.06
N SER A 69 -53.97 22.70 24.34
CA SER A 69 -54.47 22.45 25.70
C SER A 69 -55.06 21.05 25.93
N GLU A 70 -55.43 20.29 24.88
CA GLU A 70 -56.01 18.95 25.09
C GLU A 70 -55.05 17.77 24.88
N LEU A 71 -53.88 17.98 24.27
CA LEU A 71 -52.79 16.99 24.24
C LEU A 71 -51.95 17.03 25.54
N GLY A 72 -52.59 17.42 26.65
CA GLY A 72 -51.98 17.59 27.95
C GLY A 72 -51.68 16.26 28.63
N THR A 73 -50.37 15.97 28.74
CA THR A 73 -49.66 15.47 29.94
C THR A 73 -50.11 14.20 30.68
N ASP A 74 -51.19 13.51 30.31
CA ASP A 74 -51.66 12.35 31.10
C ASP A 74 -52.19 11.14 30.30
N GLN A 75 -51.79 11.01 29.03
CA GLN A 75 -52.10 9.82 28.21
C GLN A 75 -50.89 8.93 27.86
N ASP A 76 -49.73 9.17 28.46
CA ASP A 76 -48.54 8.30 28.36
C ASP A 76 -48.81 6.85 28.84
N LYS A 77 -49.91 6.60 29.56
CA LYS A 77 -50.31 5.27 30.03
C LYS A 77 -51.23 4.47 29.11
N ARG A 78 -51.73 5.06 28.00
CA ARG A 78 -52.50 4.33 26.97
C ARG A 78 -51.72 4.14 25.66
N LEU A 79 -50.52 4.70 25.58
CA LEU A 79 -49.62 4.59 24.44
C LEU A 79 -48.87 3.25 24.50
N GLY A 80 -49.44 2.23 23.87
CA GLY A 80 -48.74 0.98 23.59
C GLY A 80 -47.54 1.26 22.68
N TYR A 81 -46.34 1.16 23.24
CA TYR A 81 -45.10 1.08 22.48
C TYR A 81 -45.10 -0.27 21.75
N VAL A 82 -45.49 -0.29 20.48
CA VAL A 82 -45.36 -1.49 19.63
C VAL A 82 -44.36 -1.16 18.52
N SER A 83 -43.24 -1.88 18.56
CA SER A 83 -42.27 -1.94 17.47
C SER A 83 -42.96 -2.39 16.18
N GLY A 84 -43.02 -1.51 15.20
CA GLY A 84 -43.72 -1.72 13.92
C GLY A 84 -44.44 -0.44 13.56
N GLY A 85 -43.81 0.39 12.73
CA GLY A 85 -44.13 1.81 12.57
C GLY A 85 -45.46 2.09 11.87
N VAL A 86 -46.58 1.97 12.59
CA VAL A 86 -47.82 2.73 12.35
C VAL A 86 -48.49 2.95 13.70
N VAL A 87 -48.46 4.17 14.23
CA VAL A 87 -49.32 4.55 15.36
C VAL A 87 -50.68 4.89 14.78
N THR A 88 -51.60 3.93 14.69
CA THR A 88 -53.02 4.23 14.46
C THR A 88 -53.59 4.84 15.73
N TRP A 89 -53.86 6.15 15.72
CA TRP A 89 -54.83 6.72 16.68
C TRP A 89 -56.19 6.03 16.50
N GLY A 90 -56.90 5.85 17.61
CA GLY A 90 -58.09 5.02 17.72
C GLY A 90 -59.08 5.19 16.57
N LEU A 91 -59.46 4.06 15.98
CA LEU A 91 -60.69 3.96 15.21
C LEU A 91 -61.85 4.47 16.09
N PRO A 92 -62.67 5.44 15.66
CA PRO A 92 -63.88 5.74 16.40
C PRO A 92 -64.74 4.46 16.42
N GLU A 93 -65.12 4.01 17.62
CA GLU A 93 -66.11 2.95 17.80
C GLU A 93 -67.43 3.34 17.10
N GLU A 94 -68.13 2.35 16.57
CA GLU A 94 -69.42 2.53 15.90
C GLU A 94 -70.44 3.19 16.84
N GLY A 95 -70.62 4.50 16.70
CA GLY A 95 -71.69 5.22 17.37
C GLY A 95 -71.38 6.71 17.58
N GLY A 96 -71.97 7.56 16.74
CA GLY A 96 -72.14 8.97 17.06
C GLY A 96 -72.15 9.92 15.87
N GLY A 97 -73.32 10.55 15.66
CA GLY A 97 -73.44 11.97 15.31
C GLY A 97 -73.15 12.39 13.87
N GLU A 98 -74.16 12.98 13.22
CA GLU A 98 -74.08 13.71 11.96
C GLU A 98 -73.16 14.95 12.06
N GLU A 99 -72.57 15.31 10.91
CA GLU A 99 -71.76 16.50 10.60
C GLU A 99 -70.37 16.59 11.28
N ASP A 100 -69.36 15.88 10.74
CA ASP A 100 -67.96 16.20 11.04
C ASP A 100 -67.04 16.07 9.81
N ASP A 101 -66.42 17.20 9.42
CA ASP A 101 -65.57 17.34 8.24
C ASP A 101 -64.13 16.85 8.52
N GLY A 102 -63.97 15.53 8.41
CA GLY A 102 -62.72 14.86 8.07
C GLY A 102 -62.00 14.16 9.23
N ARG A 103 -61.91 12.83 9.15
CA ARG A 103 -61.11 11.97 10.05
C ARG A 103 -59.62 12.29 9.94
N VAL A 104 -58.90 12.35 11.06
CA VAL A 104 -57.45 12.65 11.11
C VAL A 104 -56.65 11.39 11.46
N TYR A 105 -55.70 11.01 10.59
CA TYR A 105 -54.74 9.91 10.82
C TYR A 105 -53.35 10.47 11.07
N VAL A 106 -52.73 10.13 12.19
CA VAL A 106 -51.40 10.62 12.55
C VAL A 106 -50.35 9.56 12.23
N TYR A 107 -49.23 9.93 11.62
CA TYR A 107 -48.08 9.05 11.47
C TYR A 107 -46.76 9.74 11.86
N ARG A 108 -45.83 8.94 12.36
CA ARG A 108 -44.52 9.37 12.83
C ARG A 108 -43.44 8.79 11.92
N THR A 109 -42.58 9.63 11.35
CA THR A 109 -41.31 9.17 10.77
C THR A 109 -40.25 9.16 11.89
N GLY A 110 -39.40 8.13 11.90
CA GLY A 110 -38.34 8.00 12.90
C GLY A 110 -37.42 9.24 12.86
N ALA A 111 -36.98 9.72 14.03
CA ALA A 111 -36.18 10.92 14.16
C ALA A 111 -34.92 10.84 13.27
N GLY A 112 -34.84 11.69 12.23
CA GLY A 112 -33.66 11.77 11.37
C GLY A 112 -33.84 12.45 10.01
N GLU A 113 -35.04 12.51 9.45
CA GLU A 113 -35.26 13.15 8.13
C GLU A 113 -35.75 14.58 8.34
N GLU A 114 -34.86 15.58 8.32
CA GLU A 114 -35.26 16.99 8.27
C GLU A 114 -36.18 17.23 7.06
N VAL A 115 -37.39 17.72 7.34
CA VAL A 115 -38.30 18.18 6.29
C VAL A 115 -37.69 19.43 5.65
N GLY A 116 -37.13 19.24 4.46
CA GLY A 116 -36.73 20.33 3.58
C GLY A 116 -35.34 20.89 3.87
N LYS A 117 -34.33 20.28 3.26
CA LYS A 117 -33.24 20.98 2.56
C LYS A 117 -32.44 19.98 1.71
N GLY A 118 -32.96 19.71 0.51
CA GLY A 118 -32.18 19.11 -0.58
C GLY A 118 -32.43 17.61 -0.84
N GLY A 119 -33.08 17.31 -1.96
CA GLY A 119 -32.74 16.15 -2.79
C GLY A 119 -33.31 14.76 -2.45
N GLU A 120 -33.84 14.49 -1.26
CA GLU A 120 -34.33 13.14 -0.90
C GLU A 120 -35.82 13.12 -0.53
N GLU A 121 -36.71 13.27 -1.52
CA GLU A 121 -38.18 13.15 -1.38
C GLU A 121 -38.68 11.70 -1.24
N GLY A 122 -37.83 10.74 -0.86
CA GLY A 122 -38.12 9.31 -0.98
C GLY A 122 -39.03 8.74 0.10
N GLY A 123 -38.49 8.53 1.32
CA GLY A 123 -39.10 7.67 2.33
C GLY A 123 -40.47 8.14 2.84
N GLU A 124 -40.60 9.44 3.11
CA GLU A 124 -41.81 10.00 3.73
C GLU A 124 -43.02 10.00 2.80
N ILE A 125 -42.82 10.23 1.50
CA ILE A 125 -43.89 10.16 0.48
C ILE A 125 -44.38 8.73 0.31
N TRP A 126 -43.49 7.74 0.36
CA TRP A 126 -43.87 6.33 0.25
C TRP A 126 -44.66 5.85 1.48
N ALA A 127 -44.27 6.27 2.69
CA ALA A 127 -45.01 5.97 3.92
C ALA A 127 -46.43 6.57 3.90
N LEU A 128 -46.56 7.82 3.46
CA LEU A 128 -47.87 8.47 3.30
C LEU A 128 -48.74 7.75 2.27
N ARG A 129 -48.20 7.41 1.10
CA ARG A 129 -48.93 6.69 0.05
C ARG A 129 -49.46 5.35 0.54
N ARG A 130 -48.67 4.65 1.37
CA ARG A 130 -49.10 3.40 2.01
C ARG A 130 -50.24 3.63 3.00
N LEU A 131 -50.13 4.65 3.85
CA LEU A 131 -51.17 4.98 4.83
C LEU A 131 -52.50 5.38 4.15
N VAL A 132 -52.44 6.17 3.08
CA VAL A 132 -53.60 6.53 2.25
C VAL A 132 -54.26 5.27 1.68
N HIS A 133 -53.46 4.36 1.13
CA HIS A 133 -53.95 3.08 0.59
C HIS A 133 -54.62 2.23 1.68
N GLU A 134 -54.03 2.12 2.86
CA GLU A 134 -54.58 1.34 3.99
C GLU A 134 -55.91 1.90 4.50
N VAL A 135 -56.03 3.23 4.62
CA VAL A 135 -57.29 3.91 4.97
C VAL A 135 -58.37 3.65 3.92
N ARG A 136 -58.01 3.63 2.63
CA ARG A 136 -58.91 3.36 1.52
C ARG A 136 -59.42 1.91 1.51
N GLU A 137 -58.50 0.93 1.59
CA GLU A 137 -58.79 -0.52 1.60
C GLU A 137 -59.65 -0.93 2.79
N ARG A 138 -59.33 -0.43 3.99
CA ARG A 138 -60.11 -0.71 5.21
C ARG A 138 -61.45 0.03 5.24
N GLY A 139 -61.76 0.85 4.23
CA GLY A 139 -63.00 1.61 4.13
C GLY A 139 -63.16 2.67 5.20
N LEU A 140 -62.06 3.12 5.81
CA LEU A 140 -62.09 4.02 6.98
C LEU A 140 -62.44 5.48 6.63
N TRP A 141 -62.61 5.77 5.35
CA TRP A 141 -63.05 7.05 4.80
C TRP A 141 -64.57 7.16 4.60
N LYS A 142 -65.30 6.02 4.64
CA LYS A 142 -66.74 5.98 4.36
C LYS A 142 -67.49 6.91 5.32
N GLY A 143 -68.28 7.81 4.76
CA GLY A 143 -69.01 8.84 5.52
C GLY A 143 -68.30 10.20 5.63
N SER A 144 -67.09 10.36 5.08
CA SER A 144 -66.37 11.64 5.05
C SER A 144 -66.02 12.05 3.62
N SER A 145 -66.15 13.34 3.30
CA SER A 145 -65.77 13.97 2.01
C SER A 145 -64.25 14.22 1.86
N SER A 146 -63.55 14.22 2.99
CA SER A 146 -62.09 14.37 3.08
C SER A 146 -61.51 13.53 4.21
N VAL A 147 -60.23 13.16 4.08
CA VAL A 147 -59.42 12.54 5.13
C VAL A 147 -58.16 13.37 5.34
N LYS A 148 -57.78 13.62 6.59
CA LYS A 148 -56.60 14.41 6.97
C LYS A 148 -55.50 13.46 7.47
N PHE A 149 -54.27 13.66 7.01
CA PHE A 149 -53.08 12.93 7.45
C PHE A 149 -52.12 13.89 8.13
N ALA A 150 -51.84 13.68 9.41
CA ALA A 150 -50.94 14.52 10.16
C ALA A 150 -49.57 13.83 10.30
N HIS A 151 -48.52 14.51 9.86
CA HIS A 151 -47.13 14.08 9.97
C HIS A 151 -46.43 14.84 11.08
N TYR A 152 -45.73 14.10 11.94
CA TYR A 152 -44.90 14.67 12.99
C TYR A 152 -43.47 14.12 12.92
N ASN A 153 -42.50 15.04 12.93
CA ASN A 153 -41.07 14.75 12.86
C ASN A 153 -40.40 15.03 14.22
N GLY A 154 -39.75 14.03 14.82
CA GLY A 154 -38.84 14.23 15.96
C GLY A 154 -39.47 14.42 17.35
N THR A 155 -38.65 14.84 18.33
CA THR A 155 -38.98 14.99 19.76
C THR A 155 -40.06 16.05 20.00
N LEU A 156 -41.06 15.76 20.84
CA LEU A 156 -42.18 16.67 21.24
C LEU A 156 -41.67 18.08 21.61
N GLY A 157 -41.67 18.96 20.61
CA GLY A 157 -41.35 20.38 20.70
C GLY A 157 -42.30 21.16 19.77
N PRO A 158 -42.42 22.50 19.92
CA PRO A 158 -43.57 23.27 19.39
C PRO A 158 -43.61 23.46 17.86
N THR A 159 -42.95 22.64 17.05
CA THR A 159 -42.77 22.84 15.60
C THR A 159 -42.53 21.47 14.97
N THR A 160 -43.30 20.92 14.03
CA THR A 160 -44.26 21.43 13.04
C THR A 160 -45.14 20.23 12.66
N LEU A 161 -46.46 20.31 12.84
CA LEU A 161 -47.39 19.28 12.38
C LEU A 161 -47.78 19.59 10.93
N HIS A 162 -47.43 18.72 9.98
CA HIS A 162 -47.87 18.87 8.60
C HIS A 162 -49.16 18.08 8.39
N VAL A 163 -50.28 18.78 8.17
CA VAL A 163 -51.58 18.14 7.88
C VAL A 163 -51.83 18.17 6.37
N LEU A 164 -52.06 17.00 5.80
CA LEU A 164 -52.36 16.77 4.40
C LEU A 164 -53.83 16.33 4.28
N SER A 165 -54.65 17.14 3.62
CA SER A 165 -56.05 16.75 3.36
C SER A 165 -56.17 16.09 1.99
N VAL A 166 -56.81 14.93 1.95
CA VAL A 166 -57.05 14.11 0.76
C VAL A 166 -58.55 13.98 0.56
N SER A 167 -59.05 14.45 -0.58
CA SER A 167 -60.46 14.29 -0.93
C SER A 167 -60.78 12.83 -1.25
N THR A 168 -61.93 12.35 -0.76
CA THR A 168 -62.39 10.96 -0.92
C THR A 168 -63.39 10.81 -2.06
N SER A 169 -63.74 11.90 -2.76
CA SER A 169 -64.78 11.91 -3.79
C SER A 169 -64.48 11.00 -4.98
N SER A 170 -63.20 10.69 -5.25
CA SER A 170 -62.77 9.78 -6.32
C SER A 170 -62.60 8.33 -5.87
N TRP A 171 -62.87 8.00 -4.61
CA TRP A 171 -62.59 6.67 -4.05
C TRP A 171 -63.69 5.62 -4.34
N SER A 172 -64.67 5.93 -5.19
CA SER A 172 -65.76 5.03 -5.61
C SER A 172 -65.30 3.93 -6.59
N SER A 173 -65.89 2.75 -6.43
CA SER A 173 -65.64 1.44 -7.09
C SER A 173 -64.74 1.42 -8.34
N GLY A 174 -63.62 0.69 -8.23
CA GLY A 174 -62.66 0.45 -9.33
C GLY A 174 -61.20 0.77 -9.00
N TYR A 175 -60.78 0.67 -7.73
CA TYR A 175 -59.42 1.03 -7.32
C TYR A 175 -58.39 0.08 -7.92
N SER A 176 -57.46 0.61 -8.71
CA SER A 176 -56.31 -0.12 -9.23
C SER A 176 -55.04 0.66 -8.98
N TYR A 177 -54.04 -0.02 -8.45
CA TYR A 177 -52.76 0.56 -8.08
C TYR A 177 -51.60 -0.30 -8.60
N ASP A 178 -50.44 0.32 -8.76
CA ASP A 178 -49.15 -0.34 -8.90
C ASP A 178 -48.36 -0.20 -7.60
N VAL A 179 -47.60 -1.22 -7.25
CA VAL A 179 -46.65 -1.13 -6.14
C VAL A 179 -45.32 -0.63 -6.67
N VAL A 180 -44.87 0.47 -6.09
CA VAL A 180 -43.66 1.21 -6.45
C VAL A 180 -42.81 1.45 -5.19
N GLY A 181 -41.72 2.21 -5.34
CA GLY A 181 -40.89 2.64 -4.21
C GLY A 181 -39.48 2.09 -4.20
N TRP A 182 -38.99 1.53 -5.30
CA TRP A 182 -37.56 1.26 -5.46
C TRP A 182 -36.77 2.58 -5.44
N GLY A 183 -35.71 2.63 -4.62
CA GLY A 183 -34.87 3.80 -4.43
C GLY A 183 -34.04 4.15 -5.65
N TYR A 184 -33.63 5.41 -5.72
CA TYR A 184 -32.71 5.92 -6.74
C TYR A 184 -31.26 5.66 -6.33
N ASN A 185 -30.40 5.41 -7.32
CA ASN A 185 -28.95 5.42 -7.10
C ASN A 185 -28.42 6.87 -7.10
N PRO A 186 -27.12 7.10 -6.78
CA PRO A 186 -26.51 8.44 -6.81
C PRO A 186 -26.53 9.15 -8.17
N ARG A 187 -26.92 8.45 -9.26
CA ARG A 187 -27.12 9.01 -10.60
C ARG A 187 -28.60 9.28 -10.91
N LEU A 188 -29.46 9.30 -9.88
CA LEU A 188 -30.89 9.54 -9.98
C LEU A 188 -31.62 8.56 -10.91
N LYS A 189 -31.14 7.31 -11.01
CA LYS A 189 -31.83 6.23 -11.74
C LYS A 189 -32.41 5.22 -10.76
N ILE A 190 -33.61 4.72 -11.07
CA ILE A 190 -34.25 3.60 -10.37
C ILE A 190 -33.48 2.32 -10.70
N ALA A 191 -32.38 2.10 -9.97
CA ALA A 191 -31.45 1.02 -10.19
C ALA A 191 -30.65 0.74 -8.91
N PRO A 192 -30.10 -0.49 -8.77
CA PRO A 192 -29.20 -0.82 -7.68
C PRO A 192 -27.96 0.09 -7.63
N THR A 193 -27.43 0.28 -6.42
CA THR A 193 -26.18 1.00 -6.14
C THR A 193 -25.04 0.01 -5.93
N THR A 194 -23.91 0.26 -6.60
CA THR A 194 -22.67 -0.50 -6.40
C THR A 194 -21.82 0.17 -5.31
N ILE A 195 -21.22 -0.63 -4.44
CA ILE A 195 -20.30 -0.18 -3.38
C ILE A 195 -18.96 -0.89 -3.48
N ASP A 196 -17.87 -0.15 -3.27
CA ASP A 196 -16.50 -0.67 -3.17
C ASP A 196 -15.99 -0.40 -1.75
N LEU A 197 -15.86 -1.46 -0.97
CA LEU A 197 -15.43 -1.41 0.43
C LEU A 197 -13.98 -1.84 0.59
N LYS A 198 -13.24 -2.03 -0.51
CA LYS A 198 -11.88 -2.54 -0.47
C LYS A 198 -10.98 -1.68 0.42
N SER A 199 -11.07 -0.35 0.31
CA SER A 199 -10.23 0.54 1.10
C SER A 199 -10.50 0.51 2.61
N GLN A 200 -11.64 -0.05 3.02
CA GLN A 200 -12.11 -0.05 4.41
C GLN A 200 -12.05 -1.44 5.04
N LEU A 201 -12.08 -2.51 4.24
CA LEU A 201 -12.21 -3.89 4.71
C LEU A 201 -11.09 -4.82 4.25
N ASP A 202 -10.35 -4.50 3.19
CA ASP A 202 -9.26 -5.34 2.72
C ASP A 202 -8.05 -5.19 3.65
N HIS A 203 -7.81 -6.19 4.51
CA HIS A 203 -6.72 -6.19 5.48
C HIS A 203 -5.37 -5.85 4.85
N ASN A 204 -5.05 -6.42 3.69
CA ASN A 204 -3.79 -6.15 2.99
C ASN A 204 -3.69 -4.67 2.55
N HIS A 205 -4.80 -4.07 2.13
CA HIS A 205 -4.83 -2.66 1.77
C HIS A 205 -4.68 -1.77 3.02
N LEU A 206 -5.39 -2.09 4.10
CA LEU A 206 -5.33 -1.34 5.35
C LEU A 206 -3.93 -1.37 5.98
N GLU A 207 -3.28 -2.55 6.00
CA GLU A 207 -1.91 -2.71 6.49
C GLU A 207 -0.93 -1.91 5.63
N ARG A 208 -1.09 -1.94 4.30
CA ARG A 208 -0.28 -1.13 3.38
C ARG A 208 -0.45 0.38 3.63
N GLU A 209 -1.69 0.84 3.79
CA GLU A 209 -1.98 2.24 4.07
C GLU A 209 -1.43 2.67 5.44
N ALA A 210 -1.54 1.81 6.45
CA ALA A 210 -0.97 2.04 7.78
C ALA A 210 0.56 2.12 7.75
N ALA A 211 1.23 1.20 7.04
CA ALA A 211 2.68 1.20 6.88
C ALA A 211 3.17 2.46 6.14
N ASN A 212 2.45 2.87 5.08
CA ASN A 212 2.81 4.04 4.27
C ASN A 212 2.41 5.37 4.91
N LEU A 213 1.51 5.38 5.90
CA LEU A 213 1.10 6.61 6.58
C LEU A 213 2.30 7.32 7.22
N ASN A 214 3.22 6.57 7.83
CA ASN A 214 4.44 7.14 8.40
C ASN A 214 5.28 7.86 7.34
N LEU A 215 5.49 7.24 6.17
CA LEU A 215 6.21 7.82 5.04
C LEU A 215 5.52 9.08 4.50
N ARG A 216 4.18 9.05 4.36
CA ARG A 216 3.40 10.21 3.92
C ARG A 216 3.51 11.36 4.92
N LEU A 217 3.49 11.07 6.22
CA LEU A 217 3.69 12.08 7.26
C LEU A 217 5.08 12.71 7.19
N MET A 218 6.14 11.93 6.96
CA MET A 218 7.49 12.46 6.73
C MET A 218 7.52 13.39 5.52
N ARG A 219 6.93 12.96 4.39
CA ARG A 219 6.83 13.79 3.19
C ARG A 219 6.09 15.10 3.46
N TRP A 220 4.91 15.05 4.07
CA TRP A 220 4.10 16.24 4.30
C TRP A 220 4.68 17.23 5.31
N ARG A 221 5.36 16.72 6.36
CA ARG A 221 5.82 17.56 7.47
C ARG A 221 7.27 18.03 7.33
N VAL A 222 8.15 17.19 6.77
CA VAL A 222 9.60 17.39 6.84
C VAL A 222 10.22 17.49 5.45
N ALA A 223 9.86 16.59 4.54
CA ALA A 223 10.51 16.46 3.23
C ALA A 223 9.49 16.44 2.07
N PRO A 224 8.88 17.58 1.68
CA PRO A 224 7.86 17.62 0.62
C PRO A 224 8.32 17.06 -0.73
N GLY A 225 9.62 17.20 -1.04
CA GLY A 225 10.25 16.69 -2.25
C GLY A 225 10.54 15.19 -2.27
N LEU A 226 10.26 14.45 -1.18
CA LEU A 226 10.47 13.02 -1.11
C LEU A 226 9.51 12.27 -2.06
N ASP A 227 10.06 11.59 -3.05
CA ASP A 227 9.29 10.79 -4.01
C ASP A 227 9.03 9.36 -3.50
N LEU A 228 7.90 9.19 -2.82
CA LEU A 228 7.46 7.89 -2.31
C LEU A 228 6.98 6.93 -3.40
N GLU A 229 6.51 7.45 -4.54
CA GLU A 229 6.03 6.60 -5.63
C GLU A 229 7.21 5.99 -6.37
N GLY A 230 8.23 6.80 -6.69
CA GLY A 230 9.49 6.33 -7.25
C GLY A 230 10.19 5.30 -6.36
N LEU A 231 10.19 5.51 -5.03
CA LEU A 231 10.71 4.54 -4.06
C LEU A 231 9.97 3.19 -4.12
N GLY A 232 8.66 3.19 -4.34
CA GLY A 232 7.87 1.97 -4.48
C GLY A 232 8.22 1.17 -5.73
N GLU A 233 8.53 1.85 -6.84
CA GLU A 233 8.78 1.22 -8.14
C GLU A 233 10.24 0.79 -8.36
N VAL A 234 11.20 1.37 -7.64
CA VAL A 234 12.63 1.04 -7.78
C VAL A 234 12.93 -0.43 -7.50
N LYS A 235 13.74 -1.04 -8.37
CA LYS A 235 14.18 -2.44 -8.26
C LYS A 235 15.55 -2.54 -7.60
N CYS A 236 15.57 -3.05 -6.38
CA CYS A 236 16.79 -3.27 -5.62
C CYS A 236 17.26 -4.73 -5.74
N LEU A 237 18.49 -4.93 -6.20
CA LEU A 237 19.19 -6.22 -6.14
C LEU A 237 20.14 -6.21 -4.95
N LEU A 238 20.02 -7.21 -4.08
CA LEU A 238 20.86 -7.42 -2.91
C LEU A 238 21.75 -8.63 -3.18
N LEU A 239 23.01 -8.36 -3.51
CA LEU A 239 24.04 -9.38 -3.72
C LEU A 239 24.56 -9.83 -2.35
N GLY A 240 23.91 -10.84 -1.79
CA GLY A 240 24.13 -11.36 -0.45
C GLY A 240 22.87 -11.31 0.40
N ALA A 241 22.44 -12.47 0.89
CA ALA A 241 21.34 -12.64 1.84
C ALA A 241 21.87 -12.99 3.24
N GLY A 242 23.08 -12.51 3.56
CA GLY A 242 23.69 -12.62 4.87
C GLY A 242 23.17 -11.60 5.88
N THR A 243 24.01 -11.24 6.85
CA THR A 243 23.70 -10.28 7.92
C THR A 243 23.28 -8.92 7.32
N LEU A 244 24.08 -8.37 6.41
CA LEU A 244 23.78 -7.09 5.76
C LEU A 244 22.49 -7.12 4.94
N GLY A 245 22.30 -8.13 4.09
CA GLY A 245 21.09 -8.27 3.26
C GLY A 245 19.81 -8.34 4.08
N CYS A 246 19.84 -9.05 5.21
CA CYS A 246 18.71 -9.13 6.13
C CYS A 246 18.37 -7.77 6.76
N TYR A 247 19.36 -7.03 7.26
CA TYR A 247 19.12 -5.72 7.86
C TYR A 247 18.68 -4.70 6.82
N LEU A 248 19.39 -4.63 5.69
CA LEU A 248 19.13 -3.66 4.64
C LEU A 248 17.73 -3.82 4.06
N SER A 249 17.31 -5.05 3.74
CA SER A 249 15.97 -5.29 3.17
C SER A 249 14.83 -4.83 4.08
N ARG A 250 14.94 -5.03 5.41
CA ARG A 250 13.95 -4.53 6.37
C ARG A 250 13.89 -3.00 6.39
N ILE A 251 15.04 -2.35 6.28
CA ILE A 251 15.13 -0.88 6.22
C ILE A 251 14.54 -0.35 4.90
N LEU A 252 14.87 -0.97 3.76
CA LEU A 252 14.34 -0.60 2.44
C LEU A 252 12.82 -0.72 2.38
N VAL A 253 12.25 -1.81 2.90
CA VAL A 253 10.79 -1.98 2.99
C VAL A 253 10.16 -0.91 3.88
N GLY A 254 10.81 -0.56 4.99
CA GLY A 254 10.41 0.54 5.86
C GLY A 254 10.40 1.90 5.14
N TRP A 255 11.30 2.11 4.19
CA TRP A 255 11.35 3.29 3.31
C TRP A 255 10.32 3.28 2.17
N GLY A 256 9.55 2.20 2.02
CA GLY A 256 8.54 2.09 0.97
C GLY A 256 8.99 1.32 -0.27
N VAL A 257 10.21 0.79 -0.31
CA VAL A 257 10.68 -0.05 -1.43
C VAL A 257 9.86 -1.34 -1.50
N ARG A 258 9.43 -1.72 -2.70
CA ARG A 258 8.60 -2.92 -2.92
C ARG A 258 9.21 -3.96 -3.83
N ASN A 259 10.21 -3.65 -4.66
CA ASN A 259 10.83 -4.64 -5.56
C ASN A 259 12.22 -5.00 -5.04
N ILE A 260 12.37 -6.18 -4.42
CA ILE A 260 13.62 -6.64 -3.82
C ILE A 260 13.99 -8.02 -4.36
N THR A 261 15.17 -8.16 -4.94
CA THR A 261 15.73 -9.46 -5.32
C THR A 261 16.93 -9.77 -4.44
N PHE A 262 16.95 -10.91 -3.77
CA PHE A 262 18.11 -11.45 -3.08
C PHE A 262 18.86 -12.40 -3.99
N LEU A 263 20.18 -12.30 -4.04
CA LEU A 263 21.06 -13.26 -4.72
C LEU A 263 22.05 -13.85 -3.71
N ASP A 264 22.00 -15.15 -3.48
CA ASP A 264 22.87 -15.85 -2.53
C ASP A 264 22.93 -17.35 -2.87
N SER A 265 24.13 -17.95 -2.84
CA SER A 265 24.34 -19.38 -3.10
C SER A 265 24.32 -20.23 -1.83
N GLY A 266 24.24 -19.64 -0.65
CA GLY A 266 24.35 -20.28 0.64
C GLY A 266 23.04 -20.85 1.19
N ARG A 267 23.18 -21.71 2.19
CA ARG A 267 22.07 -22.26 2.98
C ARG A 267 22.01 -21.62 4.36
N VAL A 268 20.82 -21.55 4.95
CA VAL A 268 20.64 -21.05 6.31
C VAL A 268 21.24 -22.07 7.28
N ALA A 269 22.25 -21.66 8.03
CA ALA A 269 22.88 -22.47 9.08
C ALA A 269 22.28 -22.17 10.45
N ALA A 270 22.39 -23.12 11.40
CA ALA A 270 21.86 -22.97 12.76
C ALA A 270 22.38 -21.73 13.52
N SER A 271 23.57 -21.22 13.19
CA SER A 271 24.14 -20.01 13.80
C SER A 271 23.63 -18.70 13.18
N ASN A 272 22.93 -18.76 12.04
CA ASN A 272 22.52 -17.57 11.28
C ASN A 272 21.39 -16.76 11.95
N PRO A 273 20.32 -17.35 12.51
CA PRO A 273 19.15 -16.60 12.99
C PRO A 273 19.44 -15.50 14.02
N VAL A 274 20.48 -15.68 14.86
CA VAL A 274 20.85 -14.68 15.89
C VAL A 274 21.51 -13.43 15.32
N ARG A 275 22.00 -13.47 14.07
CA ARG A 275 22.67 -12.34 13.40
C ARG A 275 21.98 -11.90 12.10
N GLN A 276 21.21 -12.78 11.48
CA GLN A 276 20.55 -12.57 10.19
C GLN A 276 19.04 -12.47 10.43
N CYS A 277 18.55 -11.24 10.59
CA CYS A 277 17.23 -10.93 11.16
C CYS A 277 16.00 -11.30 10.31
N LEU A 278 16.17 -12.05 9.21
CA LEU A 278 15.07 -12.64 8.45
C LEU A 278 14.86 -14.12 8.79
N TYR A 279 15.87 -14.80 9.31
CA TYR A 279 15.81 -16.25 9.49
C TYR A 279 15.37 -16.64 10.89
N THR A 280 14.61 -17.71 10.97
CA THR A 280 14.19 -18.34 12.22
C THR A 280 15.09 -19.54 12.55
N ARG A 281 15.00 -20.02 13.80
CA ARG A 281 15.67 -21.27 14.21
C ARG A 281 15.24 -22.46 13.35
N GLN A 282 13.99 -22.47 12.89
CA GLN A 282 13.46 -23.55 12.06
C GLN A 282 14.13 -23.56 10.68
N ASP A 283 14.28 -22.38 10.05
CA ASP A 283 14.95 -22.25 8.75
C ASP A 283 16.39 -22.82 8.80
N GLY A 284 17.09 -22.57 9.91
CA GLY A 284 18.45 -23.08 10.13
C GLY A 284 18.54 -24.59 10.38
N ARG A 285 17.44 -25.26 10.77
CA ARG A 285 17.37 -26.73 10.90
C ARG A 285 17.10 -27.40 9.56
N GLU A 286 16.25 -26.79 8.74
CA GLU A 286 15.89 -27.31 7.42
C GLU A 286 17.02 -27.11 6.40
N GLY A 287 17.86 -26.08 6.61
CA GLY A 287 19.00 -25.81 5.75
C GLY A 287 18.57 -25.32 4.36
N ASN A 288 17.45 -24.63 4.26
CA ASN A 288 16.92 -24.08 3.01
C ASN A 288 17.86 -22.99 2.44
N TRP A 289 17.70 -22.68 1.15
CA TRP A 289 18.52 -21.67 0.47
C TRP A 289 18.21 -20.27 1.01
N LYS A 290 19.26 -19.53 1.37
CA LYS A 290 19.13 -18.20 1.99
C LYS A 290 18.30 -17.23 1.16
N ALA A 291 18.62 -17.13 -0.13
CA ALA A 291 17.93 -16.20 -1.04
C ALA A 291 16.41 -16.45 -1.07
N SER A 292 15.98 -17.71 -1.15
CA SER A 292 14.57 -18.09 -1.18
C SER A 292 13.87 -17.79 0.14
N VAL A 293 14.46 -18.20 1.26
CA VAL A 293 13.89 -17.97 2.60
C VAL A 293 13.84 -16.47 2.92
N ALA A 294 14.86 -15.70 2.55
CA ALA A 294 14.86 -14.25 2.76
C ALA A 294 13.70 -13.56 2.04
N ALA A 295 13.41 -13.96 0.80
CA ALA A 295 12.29 -13.43 0.05
C ALA A 295 10.93 -13.81 0.67
N GLU A 296 10.77 -15.06 1.11
CA GLU A 296 9.58 -15.54 1.81
C GLU A 296 9.34 -14.75 3.10
N ARG A 297 10.36 -14.67 3.97
CA ARG A 297 10.30 -13.98 5.25
C ARG A 297 10.03 -12.48 5.09
N LEU A 298 10.58 -11.85 4.05
CA LEU A 298 10.29 -10.44 3.76
C LEU A 298 8.84 -10.24 3.30
N THR A 299 8.30 -11.19 2.54
CA THR A 299 6.89 -11.19 2.12
C THR A 299 5.94 -11.39 3.30
N GLU A 300 6.32 -12.23 4.27
CA GLU A 300 5.58 -12.36 5.54
C GLU A 300 5.58 -11.06 6.35
N ILE A 301 6.67 -10.29 6.32
CA ILE A 301 6.78 -9.01 7.03
C ILE A 301 5.95 -7.92 6.34
N CYS A 302 5.92 -7.89 5.01
CA CYS A 302 5.25 -6.86 4.23
C CYS A 302 4.57 -7.50 3.00
N GLY A 303 3.28 -7.84 3.12
CA GLY A 303 2.58 -8.66 2.14
C GLY A 303 2.48 -8.09 0.71
N ASP A 304 2.75 -6.80 0.51
CA ASP A 304 2.76 -6.15 -0.80
C ASP A 304 4.17 -6.04 -1.44
N VAL A 305 5.22 -6.53 -0.77
CA VAL A 305 6.57 -6.60 -1.33
C VAL A 305 6.63 -7.68 -2.41
N LYS A 306 7.23 -7.34 -3.55
CA LYS A 306 7.58 -8.26 -4.63
C LYS A 306 9.01 -8.74 -4.38
N ALA A 307 9.16 -9.67 -3.44
CA ALA A 307 10.45 -10.25 -3.11
C ALA A 307 10.75 -11.50 -3.94
N ARG A 308 12.00 -11.66 -4.42
CA ARG A 308 12.46 -12.87 -5.11
C ARG A 308 13.82 -13.33 -4.59
N GLY A 309 14.01 -14.64 -4.50
CA GLY A 309 15.30 -15.26 -4.20
C GLY A 309 15.91 -15.91 -5.44
N VAL A 310 17.15 -15.55 -5.76
CA VAL A 310 17.95 -16.13 -6.84
C VAL A 310 19.13 -16.87 -6.21
N LYS A 311 19.24 -18.16 -6.54
CA LYS A 311 20.36 -18.98 -6.12
C LYS A 311 21.43 -18.96 -7.22
N ALA A 312 22.46 -18.16 -7.03
CA ALA A 312 23.64 -18.11 -7.89
C ALA A 312 24.87 -17.75 -7.04
N CYS A 313 26.04 -18.28 -7.39
CA CYS A 313 27.31 -17.87 -6.81
C CYS A 313 27.92 -16.74 -7.64
N ILE A 314 28.58 -15.77 -7.00
CA ILE A 314 29.34 -14.76 -7.74
C ILE A 314 30.75 -15.31 -7.96
N PRO A 315 31.20 -15.51 -9.21
CA PRO A 315 32.57 -15.94 -9.49
C PRO A 315 33.58 -14.95 -8.94
N MET A 316 34.71 -15.47 -8.46
CA MET A 316 35.75 -14.68 -7.79
C MET A 316 37.04 -14.74 -8.61
N PRO A 317 37.73 -13.60 -8.81
CA PRO A 317 39.09 -13.59 -9.33
C PRO A 317 40.01 -14.54 -8.55
N GLY A 318 40.84 -15.30 -9.27
CA GLY A 318 41.76 -16.28 -8.69
C GLY A 318 41.16 -17.62 -8.26
N HIS A 319 39.87 -17.89 -8.56
CA HIS A 319 39.23 -19.18 -8.32
C HIS A 319 38.71 -19.78 -9.64
N THR A 320 39.19 -20.96 -10.00
CA THR A 320 38.82 -21.65 -11.24
C THR A 320 37.31 -21.80 -11.40
N MET A 321 36.79 -21.54 -12.61
CA MET A 321 35.37 -21.62 -12.93
C MET A 321 35.07 -22.87 -13.76
N GLY A 322 34.11 -23.68 -13.31
CA GLY A 322 33.48 -24.72 -14.12
C GLY A 322 32.25 -24.20 -14.86
N ASP A 323 31.54 -25.10 -15.55
CA ASP A 323 30.32 -24.78 -16.31
C ASP A 323 29.24 -24.12 -15.45
N LYS A 324 29.13 -24.54 -14.18
CA LYS A 324 28.16 -24.01 -13.23
C LYS A 324 28.50 -22.56 -12.85
N GLU A 325 29.76 -22.27 -12.55
CA GLU A 325 30.18 -20.91 -12.21
C GLU A 325 29.98 -19.96 -13.40
N VAL A 326 30.14 -20.46 -14.63
CA VAL A 326 29.82 -19.71 -15.86
C VAL A 326 28.33 -19.43 -15.99
N GLU A 327 27.46 -20.40 -15.72
CA GLU A 327 26.01 -20.21 -15.68
C GLU A 327 25.58 -19.23 -14.59
N ASP A 328 26.15 -19.37 -13.39
CA ASP A 328 25.91 -18.47 -12.27
C ASP A 328 26.37 -17.04 -12.62
N ALA A 329 27.51 -16.87 -13.31
CA ALA A 329 27.98 -15.58 -13.79
C ALA A 329 26.97 -14.91 -14.74
N ARG A 330 26.44 -15.66 -15.71
CA ARG A 330 25.40 -15.14 -16.62
C ARG A 330 24.15 -14.72 -15.85
N THR A 331 23.74 -15.53 -14.87
CA THR A 331 22.62 -15.20 -13.99
C THR A 331 22.88 -13.89 -13.22
N VAL A 332 24.05 -13.73 -12.62
CA VAL A 332 24.43 -12.51 -11.89
C VAL A 332 24.40 -11.28 -12.82
N GLU A 333 24.94 -11.39 -14.04
CA GLU A 333 24.91 -10.31 -15.02
C GLU A 333 23.48 -9.93 -15.41
N GLU A 334 22.62 -10.91 -15.67
CA GLU A 334 21.20 -10.68 -15.99
C GLU A 334 20.44 -9.99 -14.86
N GLU A 335 20.70 -10.38 -13.61
CA GLU A 335 20.07 -9.76 -12.45
C GLU A 335 20.52 -8.32 -12.25
N ILE A 336 21.81 -8.03 -12.44
CA ILE A 336 22.33 -6.65 -12.40
C ILE A 336 21.66 -5.79 -13.50
N LYS A 337 21.50 -6.33 -14.71
CA LYS A 337 20.80 -5.64 -15.81
C LYS A 337 19.35 -5.28 -15.47
N ARG A 338 18.63 -6.17 -14.78
CA ARG A 338 17.22 -5.99 -14.40
C ARG A 338 16.99 -4.98 -13.27
N ALA A 339 17.98 -4.78 -12.40
CA ALA A 339 17.89 -3.87 -11.27
C ALA A 339 18.15 -2.41 -11.64
N ASP A 340 17.64 -1.50 -10.80
CA ASP A 340 17.93 -0.06 -10.88
C ASP A 340 19.07 0.28 -9.91
N VAL A 341 19.05 -0.36 -8.73
CA VAL A 341 20.07 -0.22 -7.68
C VAL A 341 20.62 -1.59 -7.30
N VAL A 342 21.95 -1.70 -7.25
CA VAL A 342 22.67 -2.92 -6.86
C VAL A 342 23.40 -2.68 -5.55
N PHE A 343 23.03 -3.43 -4.52
CA PHE A 343 23.74 -3.45 -3.25
C PHE A 343 24.72 -4.61 -3.22
N MET A 344 26.01 -4.30 -3.06
CA MET A 344 27.06 -5.30 -2.90
C MET A 344 27.29 -5.58 -1.41
N LEU A 345 26.81 -6.74 -0.97
CA LEU A 345 26.73 -7.14 0.44
C LEU A 345 27.47 -8.47 0.70
N THR A 346 28.41 -8.80 -0.19
CA THR A 346 29.19 -10.03 -0.13
C THR A 346 30.25 -9.98 0.96
N ASP A 347 30.76 -11.15 1.31
CA ASP A 347 31.69 -11.37 2.43
C ASP A 347 33.16 -11.47 2.00
N SER A 348 33.47 -11.10 0.76
CA SER A 348 34.84 -11.07 0.26
C SER A 348 35.05 -9.88 -0.66
N ARG A 349 36.32 -9.53 -0.89
CA ARG A 349 36.68 -8.47 -1.84
C ARG A 349 36.54 -8.97 -3.27
N GLU A 350 36.92 -10.20 -3.51
CA GLU A 350 37.00 -10.84 -4.83
C GLU A 350 35.60 -10.93 -5.45
N SER A 351 34.60 -11.32 -4.66
CA SER A 351 33.20 -11.39 -5.07
C SER A 351 32.57 -10.02 -5.42
N ARG A 352 33.21 -8.90 -5.04
CA ARG A 352 32.75 -7.54 -5.40
C ARG A 352 33.25 -7.10 -6.77
N TRP A 353 34.25 -7.78 -7.34
CA TRP A 353 34.89 -7.36 -8.59
C TRP A 353 33.92 -7.40 -9.77
N MET A 354 33.36 -8.58 -10.07
CA MET A 354 32.46 -8.74 -11.21
C MET A 354 31.25 -7.78 -11.13
N PRO A 355 30.51 -7.69 -10.00
CA PRO A 355 29.41 -6.74 -9.89
C PRO A 355 29.82 -5.27 -10.07
N THR A 356 31.06 -4.90 -9.71
CA THR A 356 31.59 -3.56 -9.95
C THR A 356 31.75 -3.28 -11.45
N VAL A 357 32.37 -4.22 -12.18
CA VAL A 357 32.60 -4.10 -13.63
C VAL A 357 31.26 -4.06 -14.37
N VAL A 358 30.37 -5.03 -14.11
CA VAL A 358 29.05 -5.10 -14.76
C VAL A 358 28.20 -3.90 -14.40
N GLY A 359 28.15 -3.50 -13.12
CA GLY A 359 27.37 -2.34 -12.69
C GLY A 359 27.82 -1.05 -13.38
N ARG A 360 29.13 -0.88 -13.58
CA ARG A 360 29.68 0.26 -14.33
C ARG A 360 29.27 0.22 -15.80
N ARG A 361 29.44 -0.93 -16.46
CA ARG A 361 29.09 -1.14 -17.87
C ARG A 361 27.61 -0.86 -18.13
N GLU A 362 26.74 -1.32 -17.24
CA GLU A 362 25.29 -1.17 -17.35
C GLU A 362 24.76 0.18 -16.81
N GLY A 363 25.66 1.08 -16.36
CA GLY A 363 25.28 2.39 -15.81
C GLY A 363 24.39 2.31 -14.55
N LYS A 364 24.56 1.27 -13.73
CA LYS A 364 23.74 1.04 -12.54
C LYS A 364 24.22 1.86 -11.34
N THR A 365 23.29 2.21 -10.46
CA THR A 365 23.65 2.74 -9.14
C THR A 365 24.11 1.58 -8.28
N VAL A 366 25.42 1.53 -7.98
CA VAL A 366 26.01 0.47 -7.15
C VAL A 366 26.37 1.04 -5.79
N ILE A 367 25.92 0.39 -4.72
CA ILE A 367 26.24 0.75 -3.33
C ILE A 367 26.92 -0.44 -2.67
N ASN A 368 28.19 -0.25 -2.35
CA ASN A 368 29.04 -1.20 -1.64
C ASN A 368 28.87 -1.04 -0.14
N ILE A 369 28.60 -2.14 0.57
CA ILE A 369 28.60 -2.16 2.04
C ILE A 369 29.52 -3.28 2.52
N ALA A 370 30.48 -2.94 3.39
CA ALA A 370 31.48 -3.85 3.93
C ALA A 370 31.60 -3.72 5.45
N LEU A 371 31.97 -4.82 6.11
CA LEU A 371 32.07 -4.91 7.56
C LEU A 371 33.39 -5.57 7.97
N GLY A 372 34.22 -4.86 8.73
CA GLY A 372 35.28 -5.45 9.52
C GLY A 372 34.83 -5.77 10.95
N PHE A 373 35.76 -6.16 11.81
CA PHE A 373 35.47 -6.52 13.20
C PHE A 373 34.80 -5.38 14.00
N SER A 374 35.39 -4.17 13.96
CA SER A 374 34.90 -2.97 14.66
C SER A 374 34.49 -1.83 13.72
N SER A 375 34.75 -1.96 12.42
CA SER A 375 34.59 -0.89 11.44
C SER A 375 33.68 -1.31 10.29
N TRP A 376 33.17 -0.33 9.56
CA TRP A 376 32.30 -0.54 8.41
C TRP A 376 32.54 0.52 7.33
N LEU A 377 32.18 0.19 6.10
CA LEU A 377 32.31 1.05 4.93
C LEU A 377 31.01 1.01 4.13
N VAL A 378 30.51 2.19 3.74
CA VAL A 378 29.49 2.36 2.71
C VAL A 378 30.09 3.22 1.61
N CYS A 379 30.05 2.76 0.37
CA CYS A 379 30.57 3.50 -0.78
C CYS A 379 29.59 3.40 -1.94
N ARG A 380 29.08 4.53 -2.44
CA ARG A 380 28.34 4.55 -3.70
C ARG A 380 29.33 4.72 -4.84
N HIS A 381 29.26 3.89 -5.86
CA HIS A 381 30.14 4.01 -7.01
C HIS A 381 29.77 5.21 -7.87
N GLY A 382 30.77 5.73 -8.59
CA GLY A 382 30.54 6.76 -9.59
C GLY A 382 29.74 6.30 -10.81
N SER A 383 28.80 7.16 -11.22
CA SER A 383 28.04 7.03 -12.47
C SER A 383 28.89 7.40 -13.69
N THR A 384 28.44 7.07 -14.90
CA THR A 384 29.17 7.45 -16.13
C THR A 384 29.33 8.95 -16.31
N SER A 385 28.47 9.72 -15.65
CA SER A 385 28.45 11.18 -15.63
C SER A 385 29.26 11.84 -14.51
N ASP A 386 29.78 11.09 -13.54
CA ASP A 386 30.57 11.66 -12.44
C ASP A 386 31.99 11.07 -12.38
N SER A 387 32.88 11.79 -11.70
CA SER A 387 34.29 11.43 -11.53
C SER A 387 34.55 10.58 -10.29
N LEU A 388 33.52 10.04 -9.63
CA LEU A 388 33.69 9.32 -8.37
C LEU A 388 34.25 7.91 -8.59
N GLY A 389 35.11 7.48 -7.67
CA GLY A 389 35.69 6.16 -7.68
C GLY A 389 34.70 5.04 -7.38
N CYS A 390 35.12 3.81 -7.61
CA CYS A 390 34.45 2.63 -7.08
C CYS A 390 35.19 2.09 -5.84
N TYR A 391 34.70 0.99 -5.26
CA TYR A 391 35.37 0.28 -4.16
C TYR A 391 36.85 -0.03 -4.42
N PHE A 392 37.22 -0.33 -5.67
CA PHE A 392 38.60 -0.66 -6.06
C PHE A 392 39.45 0.56 -6.43
N CYS A 393 38.91 1.77 -6.48
CA CYS A 393 39.71 2.98 -6.73
C CYS A 393 40.52 3.42 -5.51
N THR A 394 40.14 2.95 -4.31
CA THR A 394 40.78 3.34 -3.06
C THR A 394 41.98 2.46 -2.68
N ASP A 395 42.37 1.52 -3.54
CA ASP A 395 43.47 0.60 -3.28
C ASP A 395 44.31 0.36 -4.56
N VAL A 396 45.58 0.01 -4.38
CA VAL A 396 46.60 -0.16 -5.45
C VAL A 396 46.94 -1.64 -5.72
N VAL A 397 46.03 -2.56 -5.38
CA VAL A 397 46.22 -4.01 -5.55
C VAL A 397 45.01 -4.63 -6.25
N ALA A 398 45.25 -5.46 -7.27
CA ALA A 398 44.18 -6.25 -7.89
C ALA A 398 43.57 -7.26 -6.91
N PRO A 399 42.27 -7.58 -7.01
CA PRO A 399 41.71 -8.71 -6.27
C PRO A 399 42.37 -10.02 -6.73
N SER A 400 42.88 -10.80 -5.78
CA SER A 400 43.50 -12.11 -5.96
C SER A 400 43.01 -13.07 -4.88
N ASN A 401 43.32 -14.37 -4.95
CA ASN A 401 42.93 -15.31 -3.88
C ASN A 401 43.53 -14.85 -2.54
N SER A 402 42.66 -14.48 -1.60
CA SER A 402 43.04 -13.85 -0.35
C SER A 402 42.99 -14.78 0.86
N GLU A 403 42.74 -16.10 0.70
CA GLU A 403 42.65 -17.08 1.80
C GLU A 403 43.90 -17.11 2.73
N GLY A 404 44.98 -16.39 2.42
CA GLY A 404 46.17 -16.20 3.26
C GLY A 404 46.33 -14.88 4.03
N ASP A 405 45.70 -13.75 3.65
CA ASP A 405 46.00 -12.44 4.29
C ASP A 405 44.98 -11.32 3.95
N ARG A 406 44.12 -10.91 4.90
CA ARG A 406 43.55 -9.53 5.13
C ARG A 406 42.25 -9.55 5.97
N THR A 407 42.00 -8.48 6.75
CA THR A 407 41.03 -8.49 7.86
C THR A 407 39.69 -7.78 7.65
N LEU A 408 39.55 -6.84 6.69
CA LEU A 408 38.33 -6.01 6.60
C LEU A 408 37.14 -6.75 6.00
N ASP A 409 37.30 -7.52 4.93
CA ASP A 409 36.17 -8.21 4.26
C ASP A 409 36.03 -9.68 4.69
N GLN A 410 37.11 -10.34 5.11
CA GLN A 410 37.14 -11.81 5.29
C GLN A 410 36.43 -12.37 6.52
N GLN A 411 35.80 -11.54 7.34
CA GLN A 411 35.24 -12.00 8.61
C GLN A 411 33.84 -11.46 8.88
N CYS A 412 32.93 -11.54 7.90
CA CYS A 412 31.51 -11.22 8.12
C CYS A 412 30.86 -12.06 9.25
N THR A 413 31.49 -13.16 9.67
CA THR A 413 31.13 -13.98 10.85
C THR A 413 31.69 -13.47 12.18
N VAL A 414 32.81 -12.73 12.18
CA VAL A 414 33.47 -12.19 13.38
C VAL A 414 33.36 -10.67 13.35
N THR A 415 32.14 -10.16 13.39
CA THR A 415 31.85 -8.73 13.48
C THR A 415 31.07 -8.44 14.76
N ARG A 416 31.26 -7.25 15.34
CA ARG A 416 30.42 -6.80 16.46
C ARG A 416 28.96 -6.73 15.99
N PRO A 417 27.99 -7.40 16.66
CA PRO A 417 26.62 -7.54 16.14
C PRO A 417 25.89 -6.23 15.82
N GLY A 418 26.24 -5.13 16.47
CA GLY A 418 25.63 -3.81 16.22
C GLY A 418 26.05 -3.16 14.90
N LEU A 419 27.13 -3.61 14.24
CA LEU A 419 27.67 -2.95 13.05
C LEU A 419 26.77 -3.08 11.82
N ALA A 420 26.20 -4.27 11.60
CA ALA A 420 25.46 -4.55 10.38
C ALA A 420 24.21 -3.66 10.24
N GLY A 421 23.50 -3.41 11.34
CA GLY A 421 22.35 -2.49 11.33
C GLY A 421 22.77 -1.06 11.01
N ILE A 422 23.89 -0.57 11.56
CA ILE A 422 24.41 0.77 11.29
C ILE A 422 24.81 0.90 9.82
N ALA A 423 25.62 -0.02 9.30
CA ALA A 423 26.10 0.01 7.93
C ALA A 423 24.96 -0.14 6.91
N ALA A 424 24.00 -1.04 7.18
CA ALA A 424 22.81 -1.21 6.33
C ALA A 424 21.93 0.05 6.32
N GLY A 425 21.73 0.70 7.49
CA GLY A 425 21.03 1.97 7.58
C GLY A 425 21.70 3.04 6.74
N MET A 426 23.01 3.23 6.90
CA MET A 426 23.78 4.20 6.14
C MET A 426 23.71 3.95 4.63
N GLY A 427 23.77 2.68 4.20
CA GLY A 427 23.61 2.31 2.79
C GLY A 427 22.21 2.63 2.23
N ALA A 428 21.16 2.37 3.00
CA ALA A 428 19.79 2.74 2.61
C ALA A 428 19.63 4.26 2.51
N GLU A 429 20.11 5.01 3.50
CA GLU A 429 20.01 6.49 3.48
C GLU A 429 20.77 7.09 2.29
N VAL A 430 21.95 6.56 1.94
CA VAL A 430 22.70 6.98 0.75
C VAL A 430 21.89 6.77 -0.53
N MET A 431 21.18 5.64 -0.66
CA MET A 431 20.30 5.39 -1.80
C MET A 431 19.14 6.40 -1.84
N VAL A 432 18.40 6.53 -0.72
CA VAL A 432 17.19 7.35 -0.69
C VAL A 432 17.53 8.82 -0.90
N ALA A 433 18.56 9.34 -0.22
CA ALA A 433 19.01 10.72 -0.39
C ALA A 433 19.50 11.00 -1.82
N GLY A 434 20.22 10.05 -2.42
CA GLY A 434 20.78 10.22 -3.77
C GLY A 434 19.79 10.15 -4.91
N LEU A 435 18.77 9.29 -4.81
CA LEU A 435 17.82 9.08 -5.90
C LEU A 435 16.49 9.79 -5.69
N PHE A 436 16.07 10.00 -4.44
CA PHE A 436 14.71 10.43 -4.10
C PHE A 436 14.65 11.59 -3.09
N GLY A 437 15.81 12.06 -2.60
CA GLY A 437 15.90 13.10 -1.57
C GLY A 437 15.81 14.54 -2.10
N GLY A 438 15.95 14.74 -3.41
CA GLY A 438 15.77 16.05 -4.07
C GLY A 438 16.67 17.19 -3.56
N GLY A 439 17.79 16.88 -2.89
CA GLY A 439 18.75 17.88 -2.39
C GLY A 439 18.25 18.75 -1.22
N GLY A 440 17.13 18.40 -0.59
CA GLY A 440 16.51 19.15 0.51
C GLY A 440 16.83 18.60 1.90
N ALA A 441 15.80 18.34 2.71
CA ALA A 441 15.89 17.88 4.11
C ALA A 441 16.69 16.57 4.32
N MET A 442 16.93 15.81 3.25
CA MET A 442 17.71 14.56 3.26
C MET A 442 19.22 14.79 3.13
N GLY A 443 19.65 16.01 2.76
CA GLY A 443 21.05 16.33 2.48
C GLY A 443 21.59 15.70 1.18
N GLN A 444 22.84 16.00 0.87
CA GLN A 444 23.55 15.35 -0.24
C GLN A 444 24.20 14.04 0.24
N PRO A 445 24.02 12.92 -0.48
CA PRO A 445 24.64 11.66 -0.08
C PRO A 445 26.17 11.76 -0.24
N PRO A 446 26.95 11.42 0.80
CA PRO A 446 28.39 11.32 0.67
C PRO A 446 28.77 10.23 -0.35
N HIS A 447 29.97 10.32 -0.90
CA HIS A 447 30.52 9.27 -1.75
C HIS A 447 30.87 8.02 -0.94
N THR A 448 31.70 8.20 0.10
CA THR A 448 32.13 7.14 1.00
C THR A 448 31.91 7.54 2.44
N ILE A 449 31.39 6.61 3.24
CA ILE A 449 31.26 6.72 4.69
C ILE A 449 32.04 5.57 5.32
N ARG A 450 32.93 5.91 6.24
CA ARG A 450 33.66 4.93 7.05
C ARG A 450 33.37 5.18 8.52
N GLY A 451 32.90 4.15 9.21
CA GLY A 451 32.68 4.19 10.65
C GLY A 451 33.57 3.21 11.39
N ASP A 452 33.92 3.55 12.62
CA ASP A 452 34.63 2.66 13.54
C ASP A 452 34.02 2.77 14.95
N LEU A 453 33.57 1.65 15.48
CA LEU A 453 33.03 1.54 16.84
C LEU A 453 34.10 1.35 17.91
N GLY A 454 35.36 1.13 17.52
CA GLY A 454 36.48 1.15 18.47
C GLY A 454 36.74 2.57 18.98
N GLY A 455 36.87 3.51 18.06
CA GLY A 455 37.08 4.94 18.31
C GLY A 455 35.81 5.79 18.26
N TRP A 456 34.62 5.20 18.13
CA TRP A 456 33.32 5.90 18.06
C TRP A 456 33.30 7.05 17.03
N SER A 457 33.86 6.80 15.85
CA SER A 457 34.04 7.82 14.82
C SER A 457 33.33 7.45 13.52
N LEU A 458 32.86 8.48 12.81
CA LEU A 458 32.30 8.39 11.46
C LEU A 458 32.99 9.46 10.61
N ARG A 459 33.47 9.09 9.43
CA ARG A 459 34.11 9.98 8.48
C ARG A 459 33.48 9.82 7.11
N CYS A 460 33.21 10.94 6.45
CA CYS A 460 32.80 10.99 5.06
C CYS A 460 33.95 11.53 4.22
N PHE A 461 34.22 10.92 3.08
CA PHE A 461 35.22 11.39 2.12
C PHE A 461 34.82 10.99 0.70
N SER A 462 35.47 11.63 -0.27
CA SER A 462 35.29 11.36 -1.69
C SER A 462 36.63 10.96 -2.29
N CYS A 463 36.60 10.02 -3.22
CA CYS A 463 37.76 9.61 -3.99
C CYS A 463 37.42 9.73 -5.46
N GLU A 464 38.33 10.33 -6.23
CA GLU A 464 38.18 10.39 -7.66
C GLU A 464 38.49 9.03 -8.30
N ARG A 465 37.90 8.81 -9.46
CA ARG A 465 38.14 7.64 -10.28
C ARG A 465 39.57 7.66 -10.79
N VAL A 466 40.33 6.61 -10.50
CA VAL A 466 41.67 6.41 -11.06
C VAL A 466 41.59 5.67 -12.40
N GLY A 467 42.35 6.14 -13.38
CA GLY A 467 42.33 5.57 -14.75
C GLY A 467 42.80 4.11 -14.79
N TYR A 468 43.71 3.73 -13.89
CA TYR A 468 44.25 2.38 -13.75
C TYR A 468 43.46 1.49 -12.78
N CYS A 469 42.19 1.82 -12.50
CA CYS A 469 41.38 1.00 -11.60
C CYS A 469 41.11 -0.39 -12.20
N THR A 470 41.39 -1.44 -11.44
CA THR A 470 41.13 -2.84 -11.83
C THR A 470 39.66 -3.22 -11.86
N GLY A 471 38.76 -2.37 -11.35
CA GLY A 471 37.30 -2.61 -11.33
C GLY A 471 36.52 -1.71 -12.30
N CYS A 472 36.63 -0.38 -12.18
CA CYS A 472 35.86 0.56 -13.00
C CYS A 472 36.68 1.31 -14.05
N GLY A 473 37.94 0.91 -14.29
CA GLY A 473 38.79 1.48 -15.33
C GLY A 473 38.24 1.19 -16.72
N ASP A 474 38.36 2.15 -17.63
CA ASP A 474 37.74 2.06 -18.96
C ASP A 474 38.30 0.89 -19.78
N SER A 475 39.57 0.50 -19.59
CA SER A 475 40.17 -0.67 -20.24
C SER A 475 39.57 -1.99 -19.76
N VAL A 476 39.32 -2.13 -18.45
CA VAL A 476 38.70 -3.33 -17.86
C VAL A 476 37.26 -3.45 -18.31
N VAL A 477 36.50 -2.35 -18.30
CA VAL A 477 35.11 -2.33 -18.75
C VAL A 477 35.02 -2.68 -20.24
N ARG A 478 35.90 -2.13 -21.09
CA ARG A 478 35.97 -2.49 -22.51
C ARG A 478 36.27 -3.98 -22.72
N ARG A 479 37.21 -4.53 -21.94
CA ARG A 479 37.53 -5.96 -22.03
C ARG A 479 36.34 -6.84 -21.63
N TRP A 480 35.53 -6.39 -20.66
CA TRP A 480 34.26 -7.04 -20.31
C TRP A 480 33.22 -6.93 -21.43
N GLU A 481 33.12 -5.79 -22.12
CA GLU A 481 32.20 -5.62 -23.26
C GLU A 481 32.54 -6.58 -24.41
N GLU A 482 33.83 -6.83 -24.64
CA GLU A 482 34.32 -7.72 -25.71
C GLU A 482 34.22 -9.21 -25.32
N GLY A 483 34.59 -9.58 -24.09
CA GLY A 483 34.71 -10.98 -23.66
C GLY A 483 33.58 -11.50 -22.77
N GLY A 484 32.80 -10.62 -22.14
CA GLY A 484 31.74 -11.00 -21.19
C GLY A 484 32.21 -12.01 -20.14
N VAL A 485 31.43 -13.08 -19.96
CA VAL A 485 31.73 -14.14 -18.97
C VAL A 485 33.01 -14.92 -19.31
N GLU A 486 33.45 -14.96 -20.56
CA GLU A 486 34.74 -15.58 -20.91
C GLU A 486 35.91 -14.78 -20.34
N PHE A 487 35.80 -13.45 -20.33
CA PHE A 487 36.79 -12.60 -19.65
C PHE A 487 36.79 -12.85 -18.13
N MET A 488 35.63 -13.04 -17.50
CA MET A 488 35.57 -13.46 -16.10
C MET A 488 36.33 -14.77 -15.87
N ARG A 489 36.22 -15.74 -16.79
CA ARG A 489 36.93 -17.02 -16.70
C ARG A 489 38.44 -16.81 -16.74
N GLU A 490 38.95 -16.00 -17.67
CA GLU A 490 40.37 -15.66 -17.75
C GLU A 490 40.88 -15.04 -16.44
N VAL A 491 40.12 -14.10 -15.87
CA VAL A 491 40.45 -13.43 -14.59
C VAL A 491 40.39 -14.40 -13.41
N ALA A 492 39.46 -15.33 -13.42
CA ALA A 492 39.36 -16.41 -12.44
C ALA A 492 40.56 -17.36 -12.50
N GLU A 493 41.05 -17.68 -13.70
CA GLU A 493 42.17 -18.58 -13.94
C GLU A 493 43.55 -17.95 -13.68
N ASP A 494 43.67 -16.63 -13.85
CA ASP A 494 44.92 -15.88 -13.68
C ASP A 494 45.57 -16.04 -12.29
N GLY A 495 44.79 -16.33 -11.23
CA GLY A 495 45.27 -16.73 -9.90
C GLY A 495 46.00 -15.66 -9.08
N THR A 496 46.81 -14.85 -9.76
CA THR A 496 47.78 -13.86 -9.27
C THR A 496 47.23 -12.44 -9.33
N GLY A 497 46.24 -12.18 -10.20
CA GLY A 497 45.70 -10.85 -10.47
C GLY A 497 46.53 -10.05 -11.48
N GLU A 498 47.64 -10.58 -11.98
CA GLU A 498 48.51 -9.91 -12.94
C GLU A 498 47.79 -9.51 -14.24
N LEU A 499 46.87 -10.35 -14.73
CA LEU A 499 46.08 -10.04 -15.91
C LEU A 499 45.30 -8.73 -15.74
N LEU A 500 44.67 -8.54 -14.57
CA LEU A 500 43.94 -7.31 -14.27
C LEU A 500 44.87 -6.11 -14.12
N GLU A 501 46.06 -6.31 -13.54
CA GLU A 501 47.05 -5.24 -13.40
C GLU A 501 47.62 -4.79 -14.74
N GLU A 502 47.81 -5.72 -15.67
CA GLU A 502 48.26 -5.44 -17.03
C GLU A 502 47.17 -4.70 -17.83
N ILE A 503 45.94 -5.22 -17.85
CA ILE A 503 44.82 -4.60 -18.58
C ILE A 503 44.50 -3.19 -18.06
N SER A 504 44.55 -3.01 -16.74
CA SER A 504 44.30 -1.70 -16.12
C SER A 504 45.47 -0.73 -16.28
N GLY A 505 46.67 -1.20 -16.60
CA GLY A 505 47.90 -0.40 -16.57
C GLY A 505 48.45 -0.15 -15.15
N LEU A 506 47.85 -0.77 -14.12
CA LEU A 506 48.35 -0.72 -12.75
C LEU A 506 49.76 -1.33 -12.64
N LYS A 507 50.08 -2.34 -13.45
CA LYS A 507 51.42 -2.97 -13.49
C LYS A 507 52.51 -1.97 -13.86
N ASP A 508 52.24 -1.10 -14.84
CA ASP A 508 53.17 -0.02 -15.21
C ASP A 508 53.31 1.05 -14.13
N VAL A 509 52.21 1.37 -13.43
CA VAL A 509 52.24 2.32 -12.31
C VAL A 509 53.09 1.78 -11.16
N LYS A 510 52.91 0.51 -10.78
CA LYS A 510 53.74 -0.15 -9.76
C LYS A 510 55.21 -0.16 -10.16
N ARG A 511 55.52 -0.55 -11.40
CA ARG A 511 56.89 -0.54 -11.92
C ARG A 511 57.53 0.86 -11.80
N LYS A 512 56.82 1.92 -12.17
CA LYS A 512 57.33 3.30 -12.04
C LYS A 512 57.57 3.72 -10.60
N VAL A 513 56.76 3.26 -9.66
CA VAL A 513 56.95 3.53 -8.22
C VAL A 513 58.17 2.76 -7.69
N ASP A 514 58.35 1.51 -8.11
CA ASP A 514 59.48 0.69 -7.70
C ASP A 514 60.82 1.17 -8.33
N GLU A 515 60.78 1.63 -9.57
CA GLU A 515 61.93 2.22 -10.29
C GLU A 515 62.27 3.63 -9.79
N GLY A 516 61.27 4.39 -9.34
CA GLY A 516 61.39 5.75 -8.79
C GLY A 516 61.45 5.76 -7.27
N GLY A 517 62.07 4.74 -6.65
CA GLY A 517 62.15 4.59 -5.19
C GLY A 517 62.52 5.90 -4.48
N TRP A 518 62.03 6.06 -3.24
CA TRP A 518 62.35 7.16 -2.32
C TRP A 518 63.88 7.44 -2.21
N GLY A 519 64.44 8.10 -3.22
CA GLY A 519 65.71 8.80 -3.18
C GLY A 519 65.36 10.23 -2.80
N GLY A 520 65.84 10.64 -1.62
CA GLY A 520 65.66 12.01 -1.16
C GLY A 520 66.23 12.99 -2.17
N ASP A 521 65.50 14.08 -2.36
CA ASP A 521 66.01 15.40 -2.71
C ASP A 521 64.86 16.35 -2.41
N ASP A 522 64.93 16.96 -1.22
CA ASP A 522 64.39 18.28 -0.89
C ASP A 522 65.08 18.71 0.44
N ASP A 523 66.41 18.63 0.46
CA ASP A 523 67.25 19.51 1.28
C ASP A 523 68.05 20.38 0.31
N GLU A 524 67.35 21.26 -0.42
CA GLU A 524 67.96 22.47 -0.95
C GLU A 524 68.27 23.38 0.26
N GLU A 525 69.44 23.19 0.87
CA GLU A 525 70.18 24.29 1.47
C GLU A 525 70.50 25.29 0.35
N ASP A 526 69.59 26.21 0.09
CA ASP A 526 69.90 27.46 -0.60
C ASP A 526 69.74 28.62 0.39
N ASP A 527 70.89 29.22 0.71
CA ASP A 527 71.09 30.54 1.30
C ASP A 527 69.97 31.52 0.94
N TRP A 528 69.34 32.17 1.93
CA TRP A 528 69.07 33.63 2.05
C TRP A 528 68.39 33.98 3.39
#